data_AF-A0A510PF56-F1
#
_entry.id   AF-A0A510PF56-F1
#
_cell.length_a   1.000
_cell.length_b   1.000
_cell.length_c   1.000
_cell.angle_alpha   90.00
_cell.angle_beta   90.00
_cell.angle_gamma   90.00
#
_symmetry.space_group_name_H-M   'P 1'
#
loop_
_entity.id
_entity.type
_entity.pdbx_description
1 polymer ?
#
loop_
_entity_poly.entity_id
_entity_poly.type
_entity_poly.pdbx_seq_one_letter_code
_entity_poly.pdbx_strand_id
1 'polypeptide(L)'
;MYKRLLGDNHPDVATSLNNLAELYYSQGRYTEAEPLYLEALDLRKRFLGDNHPDVATSLNNLAALYRSQGRYTEAEPLYLEALDLFKLLLGDNHPNTKTCRNNLQRLRQQQKPTSLTWWQWIIVIPIVILWMPFYLLWMLTRWLVRRFIR
;
A
#
# COMPACT_ATOMS: atom_id res chain seq x y z
N MET A 1 14.24 32.33 5.33
CA MET A 1 14.37 33.32 6.44
C MET A 1 13.33 33.13 7.56
N TYR A 2 12.56 32.03 7.62
CA TYR A 2 11.63 31.73 8.73
C TYR A 2 12.24 30.91 9.88
N LYS A 3 13.39 30.26 9.65
CA LYS A 3 14.05 29.35 10.62
C LYS A 3 14.58 30.03 11.90
N ARG A 4 14.57 31.37 11.96
CA ARG A 4 15.24 32.12 13.03
C ARG A 4 14.32 32.97 13.90
N LEU A 5 13.02 33.04 13.60
CA LEU A 5 12.10 33.95 14.31
C LEU A 5 11.03 33.28 15.19
N LEU A 6 10.79 31.97 15.06
CA LEU A 6 9.75 31.26 15.83
C LEU A 6 10.29 30.34 16.94
N GLY A 7 11.62 30.21 17.07
CA GLY A 7 12.22 29.09 17.79
C GLY A 7 11.94 27.77 17.05
N ASP A 8 12.83 26.79 17.15
CA ASP A 8 12.70 25.50 16.45
C ASP A 8 11.53 24.62 16.98
N ASN A 9 10.54 25.22 17.64
CA ASN A 9 9.63 24.58 18.58
C ASN A 9 8.14 24.86 18.35
N HIS A 10 7.70 25.08 17.11
CA HIS A 10 6.28 25.34 16.80
C HIS A 10 5.66 24.21 15.95
N PRO A 11 4.42 23.74 16.25
CA PRO A 11 3.68 22.77 15.42
C PRO A 11 3.62 23.14 13.92
N ASP A 12 3.68 24.43 13.61
CA ASP A 12 3.71 24.94 12.24
C ASP A 12 4.97 24.52 11.48
N VAL A 13 6.09 24.29 12.17
CA VAL A 13 7.32 23.77 11.57
C VAL A 13 7.11 22.34 11.09
N ALA A 14 6.52 21.48 11.91
CA ALA A 14 6.21 20.11 11.53
C ALA A 14 5.24 20.05 10.35
N THR A 15 4.22 20.92 10.34
CA THR A 15 3.30 21.05 9.21
C THR A 15 4.01 21.53 7.95
N SER A 16 4.89 22.53 8.04
CA SER A 16 5.65 23.04 6.91
C SER A 16 6.60 21.98 6.32
N LEU A 17 7.28 21.21 7.18
CA LEU A 17 8.13 20.10 6.77
C LEU A 17 7.33 18.99 6.08
N ASN A 18 6.18 18.60 6.65
CA ASN A 18 5.28 17.62 6.03
C ASN A 18 4.83 18.08 4.64
N ASN A 19 4.45 19.35 4.47
CA ASN A 19 3.99 19.87 3.19
C ASN A 19 5.13 19.93 2.16
N LEU A 20 6.35 20.27 2.58
CA LEU A 20 7.52 20.22 1.71
C LEU A 20 7.86 18.77 1.30
N ALA A 21 7.76 17.83 2.24
CA ALA A 21 7.93 16.41 1.97
C ALA A 21 6.89 15.91 0.95
N GLU A 22 5.62 16.34 1.09
CA GLU A 22 4.54 16.01 0.16
C GLU A 22 4.79 16.57 -1.24
N LEU A 23 5.32 17.80 -1.34
CA LEU A 23 5.72 18.39 -2.61
C LEU A 23 6.81 17.55 -3.29
N TYR A 24 7.86 17.17 -2.58
CA TYR A 24 8.91 16.30 -3.12
C TYR A 24 8.40 14.91 -3.47
N TYR A 25 7.52 14.33 -2.64
CA TYR A 25 6.86 13.07 -2.91
C TYR A 25 6.06 13.12 -4.22
N SER A 26 5.30 14.19 -4.47
CA SER A 26 4.53 14.36 -5.72
C SER A 26 5.42 14.50 -6.96
N GLN A 27 6.67 14.94 -6.78
CA GLN A 27 7.69 15.04 -7.83
C GLN A 27 8.47 13.73 -8.03
N GLY A 28 8.18 12.68 -7.26
CA GLY A 28 8.94 11.43 -7.27
C GLY A 28 10.31 11.51 -6.58
N ARG A 29 10.59 12.61 -5.88
CA ARG A 29 11.86 12.90 -5.19
C ARG A 29 11.84 12.32 -3.78
N TYR A 30 11.72 11.00 -3.70
CA TYR A 30 11.47 10.30 -2.44
C TYR A 30 12.65 10.41 -1.46
N THR A 31 13.87 10.46 -1.96
CA THR A 31 15.10 10.62 -1.16
C THR A 31 15.16 11.95 -0.41
N GLU A 32 14.60 13.01 -0.98
CA GLU A 32 14.51 14.32 -0.34
C GLU A 32 13.27 14.45 0.57
N ALA A 33 12.19 13.72 0.27
CA ALA A 33 10.97 13.72 1.06
C ALA A 33 11.11 12.93 2.38
N GLU A 34 11.81 11.80 2.36
CA GLU A 34 11.98 10.91 3.53
C GLU A 34 12.51 11.62 4.79
N PRO A 35 13.65 12.35 4.76
CA PRO A 35 14.15 13.02 5.96
C PRO A 35 13.19 14.07 6.50
N LEU A 36 12.42 14.74 5.62
CA LEU A 36 11.45 15.76 6.01
C LEU A 36 10.23 15.15 6.70
N TYR A 37 9.73 14.01 6.22
CA TYR A 37 8.66 13.28 6.92
C TYR A 37 9.13 12.75 8.28
N LEU A 38 10.36 12.26 8.38
CA LEU A 38 10.94 11.79 9.65
C LEU A 38 11.08 12.94 10.66
N GLU A 39 11.60 14.09 10.23
CA GLU A 39 11.72 15.29 11.08
C GLU A 39 10.34 15.79 11.53
N ALA A 40 9.35 15.84 10.62
CA ALA A 40 7.99 16.22 10.96
C ALA A 40 7.33 15.25 11.96
N LEU A 41 7.58 13.94 11.83
CA LEU A 41 7.10 12.91 12.76
C LEU A 41 7.71 13.07 14.15
N ASP A 42 9.03 13.25 14.24
CA ASP A 42 9.75 13.45 15.50
C ASP A 42 9.26 14.72 16.24
N LEU A 43 9.10 15.85 15.53
CA LEU A 43 8.55 17.07 16.12
C LEU A 43 7.11 16.86 16.62
N ARG A 44 6.24 16.21 15.85
CA ARG A 44 4.86 15.91 16.27
C ARG A 44 4.84 15.01 17.51
N LYS A 45 5.67 13.97 17.57
CA LYS A 45 5.78 13.10 18.76
C LYS A 45 6.26 13.88 19.98
N ARG A 46 7.27 14.75 19.83
CA ARG A 46 7.79 15.58 20.93
C ARG A 46 6.77 16.57 21.48
N PHE A 47 5.98 17.21 20.61
CA PHE A 47 5.05 18.27 21.05
C PHE A 47 3.66 17.77 21.42
N LEU A 48 3.16 16.73 20.75
CA LEU A 48 1.78 16.28 20.88
C LEU A 48 1.68 14.93 21.61
N GLY A 49 2.81 14.27 21.83
CA GLY A 49 2.87 12.89 22.30
C GLY A 49 2.58 11.88 21.19
N ASP A 50 2.81 10.59 21.48
CA ASP A 50 2.64 9.51 20.50
C ASP A 50 1.17 9.29 20.09
N ASN A 51 0.23 9.61 20.97
CA ASN A 51 -1.20 9.35 20.79
C ASN A 51 -1.96 10.56 20.24
N HIS A 52 -1.47 11.15 19.13
CA HIS A 52 -2.11 12.30 18.50
C HIS A 52 -2.49 12.02 17.03
N PRO A 53 -3.62 12.53 16.51
CA PRO A 53 -4.02 12.32 15.11
C PRO A 53 -2.98 12.81 14.08
N ASP A 54 -2.20 13.84 14.42
CA ASP A 54 -1.13 14.35 13.55
C ASP A 54 0.07 13.40 13.48
N VAL A 55 0.37 12.67 14.56
CA VAL A 55 1.38 11.61 14.56
C VAL A 55 0.92 10.47 13.65
N ALA A 56 -0.35 10.05 13.77
CA ALA A 56 -0.94 9.07 12.86
C ALA A 56 -0.90 9.52 11.39
N THR A 57 -1.12 10.82 11.13
CA THR A 57 -1.01 11.40 9.79
C THR A 57 0.42 11.33 9.25
N SER A 58 1.42 11.71 10.06
CA SER A 58 2.83 11.56 9.69
C SER A 58 3.21 10.11 9.37
N LEU A 59 2.79 9.16 10.21
CA LEU A 59 3.05 7.73 10.01
C LEU A 59 2.45 7.23 8.71
N ASN A 60 1.19 7.57 8.42
CA ASN A 60 0.53 7.22 7.15
C ASN A 60 1.25 7.83 5.93
N ASN A 61 1.75 9.06 6.03
CA ASN A 61 2.46 9.72 4.94
C ASN A 61 3.84 9.09 4.68
N LEU A 62 4.59 8.78 5.74
CA LEU A 62 5.86 8.07 5.65
C LEU A 62 5.67 6.66 5.07
N ALA A 63 4.63 5.95 5.50
CA ALA A 63 4.25 4.66 4.93
C ALA A 63 3.91 4.75 3.44
N ALA A 64 3.24 5.83 3.01
CA ALA A 64 2.95 6.08 1.60
C ALA A 64 4.22 6.32 0.79
N LEU A 65 5.20 7.03 1.34
CA LEU A 65 6.51 7.21 0.72
C LEU A 65 7.22 5.86 0.51
N TYR A 66 7.33 5.04 1.56
CA TYR A 66 7.96 3.71 1.46
C TYR A 66 7.23 2.77 0.50
N ARG A 67 5.89 2.78 0.50
CA ARG A 67 5.10 2.01 -0.47
C ARG A 67 5.43 2.42 -1.91
N SER A 68 5.54 3.72 -2.18
CA SER A 68 5.84 4.22 -3.53
C SER A 68 7.28 3.91 -3.98
N GLN A 69 8.19 3.64 -3.04
CA GLN A 69 9.53 3.11 -3.32
C GLN A 69 9.58 1.57 -3.43
N GLY A 70 8.45 0.86 -3.27
CA GLY A 70 8.41 -0.60 -3.23
C GLY A 70 8.94 -1.22 -1.93
N ARG A 71 9.22 -0.41 -0.90
CA ARG A 71 9.69 -0.83 0.44
C ARG A 71 8.50 -1.29 1.30
N TYR A 72 7.78 -2.32 0.84
CA TYR A 72 6.52 -2.74 1.46
C TYR A 72 6.68 -3.22 2.91
N THR A 73 7.80 -3.88 3.22
CA THR A 73 8.12 -4.37 4.58
C THR A 73 8.31 -3.25 5.59
N GLU A 74 8.74 -2.07 5.13
CA GLU A 74 8.92 -0.89 5.98
C GLU A 74 7.63 -0.06 6.08
N ALA A 75 6.82 -0.05 5.02
CA ALA A 75 5.56 0.67 4.97
C ALA A 75 4.44 0.01 5.78
N GLU A 76 4.32 -1.32 5.78
CA GLU A 76 3.23 -2.03 6.46
C GLU A 76 3.13 -1.72 7.97
N PRO A 77 4.20 -1.82 8.79
CA PRO A 77 4.09 -1.54 10.22
C PRO A 77 3.66 -0.08 10.50
N LEU A 78 4.12 0.88 9.70
CA LEU A 78 3.74 2.29 9.85
C LEU A 78 2.26 2.53 9.54
N TYR A 79 1.71 1.87 8.51
CA TYR A 79 0.28 1.93 8.23
C TYR A 79 -0.56 1.27 9.33
N LEU A 80 -0.08 0.19 9.94
CA LEU A 80 -0.78 -0.46 11.05
C LEU A 80 -0.81 0.45 12.27
N GLU A 81 0.33 1.02 12.67
CA GLU A 81 0.42 1.97 13.78
C GLU A 81 -0.49 3.19 13.54
N ALA A 82 -0.44 3.79 12.35
CA ALA A 82 -1.32 4.90 11.98
C ALA A 82 -2.81 4.53 12.03
N LEU A 83 -3.17 3.34 11.53
CA LEU A 83 -4.56 2.89 11.51
C LEU A 83 -5.09 2.66 12.92
N ASP A 84 -4.29 2.07 13.81
CA ASP A 84 -4.69 1.81 15.19
C ASP A 84 -4.87 3.12 15.95
N LEU A 85 -3.96 4.10 15.78
CA LEU A 85 -4.13 5.44 16.33
C LEU A 85 -5.38 6.15 15.80
N PHE A 86 -5.62 6.14 14.48
CA PHE A 86 -6.82 6.77 13.92
C PHE A 86 -8.12 6.12 14.42
N LYS A 87 -8.15 4.79 14.56
CA LYS A 87 -9.29 4.09 15.15
C LYS A 87 -9.51 4.49 16.60
N LEU A 88 -8.45 4.53 17.40
CA LEU A 88 -8.51 4.87 18.82
C LEU A 88 -9.01 6.31 19.03
N LEU A 89 -8.51 7.26 18.23
CA LEU A 89 -8.72 8.69 18.46
C LEU A 89 -9.95 9.25 17.73
N LEU A 90 -10.27 8.74 16.53
CA LEU A 90 -11.29 9.30 15.64
C LEU A 90 -12.42 8.32 15.32
N GLY A 91 -12.23 7.03 15.64
CA GLY A 91 -13.18 5.97 15.32
C GLY A 91 -13.05 5.40 13.89
N ASP A 92 -13.71 4.26 13.67
CA ASP A 92 -13.60 3.47 12.43
C ASP A 92 -14.15 4.15 11.17
N ASN A 93 -15.08 5.10 11.35
CA ASN A 93 -15.81 5.74 10.26
C ASN A 93 -15.23 7.09 9.83
N HIS A 94 -14.24 7.61 10.56
CA HIS A 94 -13.62 8.89 10.24
C HIS A 94 -12.90 8.84 8.87
N PRO A 95 -12.94 9.92 8.06
CA PRO A 95 -12.28 9.97 6.76
C PRO A 95 -10.80 9.57 6.78
N ASN A 96 -10.03 10.00 7.78
CA ASN A 96 -8.61 9.65 7.91
C ASN A 96 -8.42 8.15 8.18
N THR A 97 -9.23 7.54 9.05
CA THR A 97 -9.21 6.10 9.32
C THR A 97 -9.51 5.30 8.06
N LYS A 98 -10.52 5.71 7.28
CA LYS A 98 -10.86 5.09 5.99
C LYS A 98 -9.72 5.24 4.98
N THR A 99 -9.11 6.41 4.89
CA THR A 99 -7.99 6.70 3.99
C THR A 99 -6.78 5.83 4.32
N CYS A 100 -6.39 5.77 5.60
CA CYS A 100 -5.28 4.92 6.07
C CYS A 100 -5.55 3.44 5.79
N ARG A 101 -6.77 2.96 6.07
CA ARG A 101 -7.20 1.59 5.77
C ARG A 101 -7.08 1.29 4.27
N ASN A 102 -7.54 2.20 3.40
CA ASN A 102 -7.43 2.04 1.96
C ASN A 102 -5.97 2.02 1.49
N ASN A 103 -5.11 2.85 2.10
CA ASN A 103 -3.68 2.86 1.77
C ASN A 103 -2.98 1.55 2.15
N LEU A 104 -3.30 0.99 3.33
CA LEU A 104 -2.81 -0.33 3.76
C LEU A 104 -3.31 -1.44 2.82
N GLN A 105 -4.58 -1.40 2.41
CA GLN A 105 -5.13 -2.35 1.44
C GLN A 105 -4.41 -2.28 0.09
N ARG A 106 -4.12 -1.07 -0.42
CA ARG A 106 -3.34 -0.88 -1.65
C ARG A 106 -1.94 -1.47 -1.52
N LEU A 107 -1.26 -1.23 -0.41
CA LEU A 107 0.06 -1.85 -0.15
C LEU A 107 -0.03 -3.37 -0.23
N ARG A 108 -1.01 -3.97 0.46
CA ARG A 108 -1.19 -5.43 0.46
C ARG A 108 -1.52 -5.99 -0.92
N GLN A 109 -2.24 -5.24 -1.75
CA GLN A 109 -2.48 -5.63 -3.14
C GLN A 109 -1.20 -5.56 -3.98
N GLN A 110 -0.34 -4.56 -3.77
CA GLN A 110 0.95 -4.41 -4.45
C GLN A 110 2.00 -5.43 -4.00
N GLN A 111 1.93 -5.88 -2.75
CA GLN A 111 2.81 -6.91 -2.20
C GLN A 111 2.42 -8.32 -2.68
N LYS A 112 1.16 -8.55 -3.09
CA LYS A 112 0.78 -9.82 -3.71
C LYS A 112 1.55 -9.98 -5.02
N PRO A 113 2.20 -11.14 -5.26
CA PRO A 113 2.87 -11.37 -6.53
C PRO A 113 1.86 -11.22 -7.68
N THR A 114 2.07 -10.22 -8.54
CA THR A 114 1.16 -9.84 -9.64
C THR A 114 1.21 -10.78 -10.85
N SER A 115 2.10 -11.77 -10.87
CA SER A 115 2.02 -12.88 -11.81
C SER A 115 1.34 -14.05 -11.12
N LEU A 116 0.30 -14.63 -11.73
CA LEU A 116 -0.07 -16.02 -11.47
C LEU A 116 1.23 -16.84 -11.50
N THR A 117 1.71 -17.20 -10.32
CA THR A 117 3.07 -17.72 -10.16
C THR A 117 3.14 -19.02 -10.92
N TRP A 118 4.30 -19.31 -11.49
CA TRP A 118 4.58 -20.53 -12.26
C TRP A 118 4.07 -21.82 -11.58
N TRP A 119 3.93 -21.82 -10.25
CA TRP A 119 3.27 -22.83 -9.41
C TRP A 119 1.79 -23.11 -9.72
N GLN A 120 0.99 -22.12 -10.12
CA GLN A 120 -0.38 -22.35 -10.56
C GLN A 120 -0.42 -23.10 -11.91
N TRP A 121 0.54 -22.84 -12.79
CA TRP A 121 0.70 -23.62 -14.02
C TRP A 121 1.13 -25.06 -13.73
N ILE A 122 1.92 -25.33 -12.68
CA ILE A 122 2.24 -26.71 -12.26
C ILE A 122 0.99 -27.50 -11.89
N ILE A 123 -0.05 -26.87 -11.33
CA ILE A 123 -1.31 -27.55 -11.00
C ILE A 123 -2.23 -27.65 -12.22
N VAL A 124 -2.29 -26.60 -13.05
CA VAL A 124 -3.19 -26.53 -14.21
C VAL A 124 -2.71 -27.41 -15.37
N ILE A 125 -1.41 -27.50 -15.63
CA ILE A 125 -0.84 -28.26 -16.75
C ILE A 125 -1.20 -29.77 -16.66
N PRO A 126 -1.03 -30.47 -15.52
CA PRO A 126 -1.43 -31.87 -15.37
C PRO A 126 -2.94 -32.08 -15.54
N ILE A 127 -3.77 -31.15 -15.04
CA ILE A 127 -5.23 -31.22 -15.19
C ILE A 127 -5.60 -31.14 -16.68
N VAL A 128 -5.01 -30.22 -17.44
CA VAL A 128 -5.25 -30.12 -18.89
C VAL A 128 -4.79 -31.38 -19.62
N ILE A 129 -3.62 -31.92 -19.30
CA ILE A 129 -3.07 -33.14 -19.90
C ILE A 129 -3.96 -34.36 -19.62
N LEU A 130 -4.47 -34.51 -18.39
CA LEU A 130 -5.33 -35.63 -18.00
C LEU A 130 -6.70 -35.61 -18.69
N TRP A 131 -7.26 -34.43 -18.94
CA TRP A 131 -8.59 -34.28 -19.54
C TRP A 131 -8.57 -34.18 -21.07
N MET A 132 -7.42 -33.87 -21.68
CA MET A 132 -7.26 -33.76 -23.12
C MET A 132 -7.67 -35.05 -23.90
N PRO A 133 -7.36 -36.28 -23.46
CA PRO A 133 -7.79 -37.50 -24.14
C PRO A 133 -9.32 -37.65 -24.15
N PHE A 134 -9.99 -37.32 -23.03
CA PHE A 134 -11.45 -37.36 -22.94
C PHE A 134 -12.10 -36.31 -23.84
N TYR A 135 -11.51 -35.13 -23.92
CA TYR A 135 -11.96 -34.07 -24.82
C TYR A 135 -11.80 -34.46 -26.30
N LEU A 136 -10.65 -35.03 -26.68
CA LEU A 136 -10.40 -35.52 -28.03
C LEU A 136 -11.33 -36.69 -28.40
N LEU A 137 -11.59 -37.60 -27.47
CA LEU A 137 -12.53 -38.70 -27.65
C LEU A 137 -13.96 -38.18 -27.85
N TRP A 138 -14.41 -37.23 -27.03
CA TRP A 138 -15.71 -36.57 -27.20
C TRP A 138 -15.82 -35.82 -28.53
N MET A 139 -14.75 -35.16 -28.97
CA MET A 139 -14.71 -34.47 -30.26
C MET A 139 -14.79 -35.47 -31.42
N LEU A 140 -14.10 -36.60 -31.32
CA LEU A 140 -14.11 -37.66 -32.32
C LEU A 140 -15.49 -38.31 -32.42
N THR A 141 -16.14 -38.65 -31.30
CA THR A 141 -17.49 -39.21 -31.33
C THR A 141 -18.48 -38.22 -31.93
N ARG A 142 -18.39 -36.94 -31.56
CA ARG A 142 -19.22 -35.87 -32.17
C ARG A 142 -18.97 -35.71 -33.66
N TRP A 143 -17.72 -35.82 -34.12
CA TRP A 143 -17.37 -35.77 -35.54
C TRP A 143 -17.92 -36.97 -36.31
N LEU A 144 -17.80 -38.18 -35.75
CA LEU A 144 -18.35 -39.41 -36.35
C LEU A 144 -19.87 -39.33 -36.49
N VAL A 145 -20.57 -38.93 -35.42
CA VAL A 145 -22.03 -38.71 -35.43
C VAL A 145 -22.43 -37.72 -36.53
N ARG A 146 -21.71 -36.60 -36.68
CA ARG A 146 -21.97 -35.62 -37.74
C ARG A 146 -21.68 -36.14 -39.15
N ARG A 147 -20.70 -37.04 -39.29
CA ARG A 147 -20.26 -37.57 -40.59
C ARG A 147 -21.18 -38.68 -41.12
N PHE A 148 -21.85 -39.41 -40.23
CA PHE A 148 -22.65 -40.58 -40.59
C PHE A 148 -24.16 -40.42 -40.37
N ILE A 149 -24.60 -39.32 -39.74
CA ILE A 149 -26.03 -38.94 -39.64
C ILE A 149 -26.36 -37.85 -40.67
N ARG A 150 -25.92 -38.03 -41.92
CA ARG A 150 -26.41 -37.29 -43.09
C ARG A 150 -26.75 -38.27 -44.20
#